data_AF-A0A2W5QKJ5-F1
#
_entry.id   AF-A0A2W5QKJ5-F1
#
_cell.length_a   1.000
_cell.length_b   1.000
_cell.length_c   1.000
_cell.angle_alpha   90.00
_cell.angle_beta   90.00
_cell.angle_gamma   90.00
#
_symmetry.space_group_name_H-M   'P 1'
#
loop_
_entity.id
_entity.type
_entity.pdbx_description
1 polymer ?
#
loop_
_entity_poly.entity_id
_entity_poly.type
_entity_poly.pdbx_seq_one_letter_code
_entity_poly.pdbx_strand_id
1 'polypeptide(L)'
;MGSIKLTVPGATPAQLQAGLAAAQAFLHEHGITPEAAFGAHAELQTWDDQGIDESSVPPAGPTAVLKVWDQALEVAIAAACAGREGDSPYGCKLVPFDAWE
;
A
#
# COMPACT_ATOMS: atom_id res chain seq x y z
N MET A 1 14.22 -4.85 -2.15
CA MET A 1 13.11 -5.23 -3.05
C MET A 1 11.84 -5.08 -2.25
N GLY A 2 11.02 -4.07 -2.53
CA GLY A 2 9.78 -3.82 -1.79
C GLY A 2 8.78 -4.95 -2.06
N SER A 3 8.21 -5.53 -1.01
CA SER A 3 7.17 -6.55 -1.12
C SER A 3 5.94 -6.14 -0.33
N ILE A 4 4.76 -6.36 -0.90
CA ILE A 4 3.49 -6.16 -0.18
C ILE A 4 3.31 -7.36 0.76
N LYS A 5 3.20 -7.10 2.06
CA LYS A 5 2.80 -8.09 3.05
C LYS A 5 1.37 -7.81 3.49
N LEU A 6 0.43 -8.66 3.09
CA LEU A 6 -0.96 -8.54 3.50
C LEU A 6 -1.20 -9.36 4.77
N THR A 7 -1.73 -8.70 5.81
CA THR A 7 -2.17 -9.37 7.04
C THR A 7 -3.63 -9.02 7.27
N VAL A 8 -4.51 -10.02 7.20
CA VAL A 8 -5.94 -9.88 7.47
C VAL A 8 -6.32 -10.89 8.55
N PRO A 9 -6.71 -10.46 9.76
CA PRO A 9 -7.09 -11.37 10.83
C PRO A 9 -8.17 -12.35 10.41
N GLY A 10 -7.85 -13.64 10.53
CA GLY A 10 -8.73 -14.76 10.16
C GLY A 10 -8.83 -15.06 8.66
N ALA A 11 -8.15 -14.33 7.78
CA ALA A 11 -8.12 -14.70 6.37
C ALA A 11 -7.35 -16.01 6.16
N THR A 12 -7.87 -16.86 5.27
CA THR A 12 -7.16 -18.07 4.83
C THR A 12 -5.95 -17.70 3.96
N PRO A 13 -4.95 -18.58 3.81
CA PRO A 13 -3.85 -18.36 2.88
C PRO A 13 -4.32 -18.06 1.45
N ALA A 14 -5.39 -18.70 0.99
CA ALA A 14 -5.96 -18.45 -0.34
C ALA A 14 -6.54 -17.04 -0.48
N GLN A 15 -7.22 -16.54 0.54
CA GLN A 15 -7.73 -15.15 0.58
C GLN A 15 -6.60 -14.13 0.60
N LEU A 16 -5.54 -14.38 1.37
CA LEU A 16 -4.36 -13.51 1.39
C LEU A 16 -3.66 -13.48 0.03
N GLN A 17 -3.53 -14.63 -0.64
CA GLN A 17 -2.97 -14.71 -1.98
C GLN A 17 -3.85 -14.00 -3.03
N ALA A 18 -5.17 -14.14 -2.94
CA ALA A 18 -6.09 -13.41 -3.81
C ALA A 18 -5.97 -11.89 -3.63
N GLY A 19 -5.85 -11.41 -2.39
CA GLY A 19 -5.59 -10.00 -2.08
C GLY A 19 -4.28 -9.50 -2.69
N LEU A 20 -3.18 -10.24 -2.49
CA LEU A 20 -1.88 -9.88 -3.05
C LEU A 20 -1.89 -9.86 -4.59
N ALA A 21 -2.52 -10.85 -5.22
CA ALA A 21 -2.66 -10.91 -6.67
C ALA A 21 -3.48 -9.72 -7.21
N ALA A 22 -4.54 -9.32 -6.51
CA ALA A 22 -5.36 -8.17 -6.90
C ALA A 22 -4.58 -6.86 -6.82
N ALA A 23 -3.81 -6.64 -5.75
CA ALA A 23 -2.93 -5.46 -5.64
C ALA A 23 -1.85 -5.44 -6.73
N GLN A 24 -1.24 -6.58 -7.03
CA GLN A 24 -0.24 -6.68 -8.10
C GLN A 24 -0.84 -6.38 -9.48
N ALA A 25 -2.03 -6.89 -9.77
CA ALA A 25 -2.73 -6.59 -11.01
C ALA A 25 -3.07 -5.10 -11.12
N PHE A 26 -3.59 -4.49 -10.04
CA PHE A 26 -3.88 -3.06 -10.00
C PHE A 26 -2.63 -2.21 -10.25
N LEU A 27 -1.53 -2.49 -9.56
CA LEU A 27 -0.27 -1.79 -9.78
C LEU A 27 0.23 -1.93 -11.22
N HIS A 28 0.11 -3.13 -11.80
CA HIS A 28 0.48 -3.38 -13.18
C HIS A 28 -0.37 -2.57 -14.18
N GLU A 29 -1.69 -2.53 -14.00
CA GLU A 29 -2.61 -1.74 -14.82
C GLU A 29 -2.31 -0.24 -14.75
N HIS A 30 -1.83 0.24 -13.60
CA HIS A 30 -1.44 1.63 -13.39
C HIS A 30 0.05 1.90 -13.72
N GLY A 31 0.79 0.91 -14.21
CA GLY A 31 2.20 1.06 -14.60
C GLY A 31 3.16 1.34 -13.43
N ILE A 32 2.75 1.04 -12.19
CA ILE A 32 3.56 1.24 -10.99
C ILE A 32 4.29 -0.06 -10.65
N THR A 33 5.62 0.01 -10.57
CA THR A 33 6.42 -1.10 -10.05
C THR A 33 6.67 -0.92 -8.55
N PRO A 34 6.92 -2.01 -7.79
CA PRO A 34 7.34 -1.90 -6.40
C PRO A 34 8.59 -1.03 -6.20
N GLU A 35 9.51 -1.04 -7.16
CA GLU A 35 10.72 -0.22 -7.14
C GLU A 35 10.39 1.27 -7.29
N ALA A 36 9.44 1.62 -8.17
CA ALA A 36 8.99 3.00 -8.34
C ALA A 36 8.30 3.52 -7.07
N ALA A 37 7.46 2.69 -6.42
CA ALA A 37 6.84 3.03 -5.16
C ALA A 37 7.87 3.23 -4.03
N PHE A 38 8.88 2.36 -3.94
CA PHE A 38 9.96 2.52 -2.97
C PHE A 38 10.78 3.80 -3.21
N GLY A 39 11.13 4.09 -4.47
CA GLY A 39 11.83 5.33 -4.83
C GLY A 39 11.02 6.58 -4.49
N ALA A 40 9.71 6.57 -4.79
CA ALA A 40 8.80 7.66 -4.42
C ALA A 40 8.70 7.85 -2.91
N HIS A 41 8.72 6.77 -2.13
CA HIS A 41 8.71 6.85 -0.67
C HIS A 41 9.99 7.47 -0.13
N ALA A 42 11.16 7.05 -0.64
CA ALA A 42 12.43 7.65 -0.27
C ALA A 42 12.47 9.15 -0.60
N GLU A 43 12.05 9.54 -1.81
CA GLU A 43 12.05 10.94 -2.25
C GLU A 43 11.15 11.83 -1.36
N LEU A 44 9.98 11.33 -0.95
CA LEU A 44 9.09 12.05 -0.03
C LEU A 44 9.61 12.09 1.41
N GLN A 45 10.27 11.03 1.89
CA GLN A 45 10.86 11.02 3.22
C GLN A 45 12.07 11.96 3.34
N THR A 46 12.82 12.15 2.26
CA THR A 46 14.00 13.03 2.23
C THR A 46 13.70 14.42 1.69
N TRP A 47 12.43 14.75 1.42
CA TRP A 47 12.05 15.96 0.69
C TRP A 47 12.50 17.25 1.42
N ASP A 48 12.63 17.19 2.76
CA ASP A 48 12.76 18.31 3.69
C ASP A 48 14.06 18.21 4.48
N ASP A 49 14.91 17.25 4.13
CA ASP A 49 16.22 17.07 4.75
C ASP A 49 17.09 18.34 4.66
N GLN A 50 16.82 19.21 3.67
CA GLN A 50 17.50 20.49 3.46
C GLN A 50 16.72 21.71 3.99
N GLY A 51 15.61 21.48 4.69
CA GLY A 51 14.71 22.49 5.21
C GLY A 51 13.49 22.76 4.31
N ILE A 52 12.37 23.07 4.96
CA ILE A 52 11.10 23.45 4.33
C ILE A 52 10.89 24.96 4.51
N ASP A 53 10.68 25.68 3.41
CA ASP A 53 10.15 27.05 3.46
C ASP A 53 8.61 27.04 3.50
N GLU A 54 7.98 28.19 3.82
CA GLU A 54 6.51 28.29 3.95
C GLU A 54 5.73 27.98 2.66
N SER A 55 6.42 27.92 1.51
CA SER A 55 5.84 27.62 0.19
C SER A 55 6.20 26.23 -0.34
N SER A 56 7.02 25.48 0.39
CA SER A 56 7.53 24.18 -0.04
C SER A 56 6.41 23.15 -0.03
N VAL A 57 6.17 22.56 -1.20
CA VAL A 57 5.15 21.54 -1.42
C VAL A 57 5.81 20.22 -1.84
N PRO A 58 5.16 19.08 -1.55
CA PRO A 58 5.61 17.78 -2.02
C PRO A 58 5.91 17.75 -3.50
N PRO A 59 6.95 17.03 -3.94
CA PRO A 59 7.09 16.68 -5.35
C PRO A 59 5.87 15.86 -5.78
N ALA A 60 5.11 16.40 -6.74
CA ALA A 60 3.82 15.83 -7.16
C ALA A 60 3.94 14.42 -7.79
N GLY A 61 5.08 14.11 -8.41
CA GLY A 61 5.35 12.80 -9.01
C GLY A 61 5.35 11.68 -7.97
N PRO A 62 6.25 11.71 -6.98
CA PRO A 62 6.26 10.78 -5.85
C PRO A 62 4.92 10.68 -5.13
N THR A 63 4.24 11.80 -4.89
CA THR A 63 2.91 11.80 -4.26
C THR A 63 1.88 11.04 -5.11
N ALA A 64 1.89 11.19 -6.43
CA ALA A 64 0.98 10.47 -7.32
C ALA A 64 1.28 8.96 -7.32
N VAL A 65 2.55 8.56 -7.33
CA VAL A 65 2.97 7.15 -7.25
C VAL A 65 2.51 6.52 -5.93
N LEU A 66 2.75 7.19 -4.80
CA LEU A 66 2.32 6.68 -3.49
C LEU A 66 0.80 6.61 -3.35
N LYS A 67 0.06 7.55 -3.95
CA LYS A 67 -1.40 7.48 -3.95
C LYS A 67 -1.91 6.21 -4.65
N VAL A 68 -1.32 5.84 -5.79
CA VAL A 68 -1.67 4.59 -6.49
C VAL A 68 -1.25 3.38 -5.67
N TRP A 69 -0.11 3.45 -4.99
CA TRP A 69 0.31 2.41 -4.06
C TRP A 69 -0.71 2.18 -2.93
N ASP A 70 -1.18 3.24 -2.28
CA ASP A 70 -2.20 3.16 -1.22
C ASP A 70 -3.50 2.53 -1.72
N GLN A 71 -3.94 2.93 -2.92
CA GLN A 71 -5.11 2.32 -3.59
C GLN A 71 -4.91 0.82 -3.86
N ALA A 72 -3.72 0.39 -4.24
CA ALA A 72 -3.41 -1.02 -4.43
C ALA A 72 -3.56 -1.81 -3.11
N LEU A 73 -3.15 -1.21 -1.99
CA LEU A 73 -3.31 -1.83 -0.69
C LEU A 73 -4.80 -1.99 -0.32
N GLU A 74 -5.63 -0.97 -0.60
CA GLU A 74 -7.09 -1.06 -0.42
C GLU A 74 -7.72 -2.18 -1.26
N VAL A 75 -7.29 -2.32 -2.52
CA VAL A 75 -7.70 -3.42 -3.40
C VAL A 75 -7.30 -4.78 -2.82
N ALA A 76 -6.11 -4.91 -2.25
CA ALA A 76 -5.68 -6.13 -1.57
C ALA A 76 -6.58 -6.50 -0.39
N ILE A 77 -6.95 -5.52 0.45
CA ILE A 77 -7.91 -5.76 1.54
C ILE A 77 -9.24 -6.23 0.98
N ALA A 78 -9.81 -5.48 0.04
CA ALA A 78 -11.14 -5.74 -0.49
C ALA A 78 -11.24 -7.16 -1.09
N ALA A 79 -10.22 -7.56 -1.85
CA ALA A 79 -10.14 -8.90 -2.44
C ALA A 79 -9.94 -10.00 -1.40
N ALA A 80 -9.10 -9.79 -0.37
CA ALA A 80 -8.92 -10.77 0.70
C ALA A 80 -10.16 -10.94 1.60
N CYS A 81 -11.01 -9.91 1.66
CA CYS A 81 -12.21 -9.90 2.49
C CYS A 81 -13.49 -10.28 1.76
N ALA A 82 -13.44 -10.35 0.42
CA ALA A 82 -14.55 -10.84 -0.39
C ALA A 82 -14.96 -12.26 0.03
N GLY A 83 -16.27 -12.46 0.22
CA GLY A 83 -16.86 -13.76 0.55
C GLY A 83 -16.73 -14.18 2.02
N ARG A 84 -16.37 -13.29 2.95
CA ARG A 84 -16.46 -13.57 4.40
C ARG A 84 -17.90 -13.33 4.88
N GLU A 85 -18.58 -14.39 5.30
CA GLU A 85 -19.83 -14.29 6.06
C GLU A 85 -19.49 -13.97 7.53
N GLY A 86 -19.78 -12.75 7.95
CA GLY A 86 -19.59 -12.28 9.32
C GLY A 86 -18.53 -11.18 9.45
N ASP A 87 -18.93 -10.09 10.09
CA ASP A 87 -18.01 -9.04 10.54
C ASP A 87 -16.92 -9.67 11.40
N SER A 88 -15.66 -9.60 10.92
CA SER A 88 -14.52 -9.77 11.82
C SER A 88 -14.69 -8.74 12.95
N PRO A 89 -14.59 -9.10 14.25
CA PRO A 89 -14.66 -8.13 15.34
C PRO A 89 -13.55 -7.07 15.28
N TYR A 90 -12.56 -7.25 14.38
CA TYR A 90 -11.46 -6.33 14.12
C TYR A 90 -11.56 -5.60 12.76
N GLY A 91 -12.58 -5.90 11.95
CA GLY A 91 -12.64 -5.49 10.55
C GLY A 91 -11.47 -6.03 9.73
N CYS A 92 -11.49 -5.79 8.41
CA CYS A 92 -10.31 -6.00 7.59
C CYS A 92 -9.44 -4.74 7.61
N LYS A 93 -8.23 -4.82 8.17
CA LYS A 93 -7.30 -3.70 8.26
C LYS A 93 -5.94 -4.07 7.72
N LEU A 94 -5.33 -3.18 6.92
CA LEU A 94 -3.90 -3.19 6.67
C LEU A 94 -3.18 -2.72 7.94
N VAL A 95 -2.07 -3.38 8.25
CA VAL A 95 -1.05 -2.83 9.14
C VAL A 95 0.11 -2.34 8.27
N PRO A 96 0.50 -1.05 8.38
CA PRO A 96 1.71 -0.55 7.72
C PRO A 96 2.93 -1.38 8.12
N PHE A 97 3.91 -1.49 7.21
CA PHE A 97 5.15 -2.24 7.45
C PHE A 97 5.91 -1.74 8.69
N ASP A 98 5.74 -0.48 9.01
CA ASP A 98 6.38 0.28 10.09
C ASP A 98 5.68 0.10 11.45
N ALA A 99 4.58 -0.65 11.53
CA ALA A 99 3.88 -0.96 12.78
C ALA A 99 4.52 -2.11 13.60
N TRP A 100 5.78 -2.47 13.30
CA TRP A 100 6.56 -3.48 14.00
C TRP A 100 7.73 -2.81 14.73
N GLU A 101 7.41 -2.00 15.75
CA GLU A 101 8.31 -1.67 16.86
C GLU A 101 7.70 -2.19 18.18
#